data_AF-A0A7H4GRN3-F1
#
_entry.id   AF-A0A7H4GRN3-F1
#
_cell.length_a   1.000
_cell.length_b   1.000
_cell.length_c   1.000
_cell.angle_alpha   90.00
_cell.angle_beta   90.00
_cell.angle_gamma   90.00
#
_symmetry.space_group_name_H-M   'P 1'
#
loop_
_entity.id
_entity.type
_entity.pdbx_description
1 polymer ?
#
loop_
_entity_poly.entity_id
_entity_poly.type
_entity_poly.pdbx_seq_one_letter_code
_entity_poly.pdbx_strand_id
1 'polypeptide(L)'
;MTQRRLTNIARQRLLEPLLRHRDLELREPQRFIPRLLRPCRVRILMVADGSLNFGDSFFGLSTLVRTLLDTPPGPWVTFEISLAHMGNGTLMEADGIKRRINNFRFDDSSHFSKSDYDQVWLFGILTSYASRNDNDEETLTSAELDVLHEFMDDGGGVFATGDHGALGRAMCSGIKRVRGMRLWEGDENSTVSMAGATRNDTNVVPENGEWATTLETDHIPQRIQPKLYTFGFGITRRTYPHPLLCGPDGRITAMPDHPHEGECVLPGNEYASDFPGESDSDGPWPEIISQSTVEEGLGGQFKDPTNCQVFGGICAYDGHDAEVGRVVTDATWHHFVNYNLNGFIGDDEGEAALDQIQHYYRNLAVWLSPSNMIRCMNRRKTLLILLRSHVVEAVSSRSHPRLQQLSTSFIWDVGVHARDVLGREASQCQAFEWMLDLIRPNVPDLVLDVLHPWRRKPRPIPSGDPIPWINLEPMAEIGFGGALLAVHEQLDKLDPKRLEKDESQLDKIMAQGVSEALRKATPSLAESVKALSEVAGRIR
;
A
#
# COMPACT_ATOMS: atom_id res chain seq x y z
N MET A 1 45.39 -0.40 45.21
CA MET A 1 44.45 -0.06 44.12
C MET A 1 43.16 0.43 44.75
N THR A 2 42.78 1.69 44.51
CA THR A 2 41.60 2.32 45.11
C THR A 2 40.30 1.71 44.58
N GLN A 3 39.30 1.55 45.45
CA GLN A 3 38.00 0.93 45.17
C GLN A 3 37.31 1.51 43.90
N ARG A 4 37.55 2.78 43.57
CA ARG A 4 37.16 3.46 42.31
C ARG A 4 37.73 2.83 41.03
N ARG A 5 38.96 2.34 41.03
CA ARG A 5 39.59 1.69 39.86
C ARG A 5 38.97 0.33 39.58
N LEU A 6 38.62 -0.42 40.63
CA LEU A 6 37.96 -1.72 40.51
C LEU A 6 36.51 -1.58 40.02
N THR A 7 35.77 -0.55 40.46
CA THR A 7 34.42 -0.25 39.95
C THR A 7 34.45 0.18 38.47
N ASN A 8 35.43 0.97 38.05
CA ASN A 8 35.56 1.36 36.64
C ASN A 8 35.91 0.19 35.71
N ILE A 9 36.79 -0.72 36.15
CA ILE A 9 37.15 -1.93 35.38
C ILE A 9 35.96 -2.91 35.30
N ALA A 10 35.22 -3.09 36.40
CA ALA A 10 34.01 -3.93 36.40
C ALA A 10 32.89 -3.33 35.52
N ARG A 11 32.72 -2.00 35.55
CA ARG A 11 31.77 -1.30 34.70
C ARG A 11 32.14 -1.39 33.22
N GLN A 12 33.41 -1.21 32.86
CA GLN A 12 33.88 -1.38 31.47
C GLN A 12 33.67 -2.82 30.97
N ARG A 13 33.96 -3.84 31.80
CA ARG A 13 33.74 -5.25 31.43
C ARG A 13 32.28 -5.64 31.22
N LEU A 14 31.33 -4.90 31.80
CA LEU A 14 29.89 -5.08 31.56
C LEU A 14 29.36 -4.20 30.42
N LEU A 15 29.93 -3.02 30.22
CA LEU A 15 29.52 -2.10 29.16
C LEU A 15 29.91 -2.60 27.78
N GLU A 16 31.10 -3.19 27.64
CA GLU A 16 31.63 -3.61 26.34
C GLU A 16 30.79 -4.73 25.69
N PRO A 17 30.37 -5.79 26.42
CA PRO A 17 29.45 -6.79 25.88
C PRO A 17 28.06 -6.21 25.56
N LEU A 18 27.54 -5.29 26.38
CA LEU A 18 26.24 -4.64 26.14
C LEU A 18 26.28 -3.74 24.90
N LEU A 19 27.35 -2.97 24.70
CA LEU A 19 27.54 -2.14 23.51
C LEU A 19 27.75 -2.99 22.26
N ARG A 20 28.52 -4.08 22.38
CA ARG A 20 28.71 -5.04 21.29
C ARG A 20 27.41 -5.79 20.96
N HIS A 21 26.62 -6.15 21.97
CA HIS A 21 25.29 -6.75 21.78
C HIS A 21 24.34 -5.78 21.08
N ARG A 22 24.31 -4.51 21.52
CA ARG A 22 23.51 -3.45 20.87
C ARG A 22 23.95 -3.18 19.43
N ASP A 23 25.26 -3.14 19.15
CA ASP A 23 25.79 -2.96 17.79
C ASP A 23 25.45 -4.18 16.90
N LEU A 24 25.49 -5.39 17.46
CA LEU A 24 25.05 -6.61 16.79
C LEU A 24 23.53 -6.68 16.58
N GLU A 25 22.71 -6.19 17.53
CA GLU A 25 21.26 -6.05 17.39
C GLU A 25 20.90 -5.04 16.29
N LEU A 26 21.68 -3.97 16.13
CA LEU A 26 21.47 -2.97 15.08
C LEU A 26 21.87 -3.50 13.69
N ARG A 27 22.97 -4.25 13.58
CA ARG A 27 23.50 -4.75 12.29
C ARG A 27 22.89 -6.08 11.86
N GLU A 28 22.57 -6.94 12.81
CA GLU A 28 22.05 -8.29 12.57
C GLU A 28 20.82 -8.59 13.45
N PRO A 29 19.77 -7.75 13.43
CA PRO A 29 18.59 -7.90 14.28
C PRO A 29 17.98 -9.30 14.19
N GLN A 30 18.03 -9.94 13.02
CA GLN A 30 17.60 -11.31 12.77
C GLN A 30 18.24 -12.39 13.66
N ARG A 31 19.43 -12.15 14.25
CA ARG A 31 20.10 -13.09 15.16
C ARG A 31 19.56 -13.03 16.59
N PHE A 32 18.96 -11.92 16.98
CA PHE A 32 18.50 -11.65 18.36
C PHE A 32 16.98 -11.59 18.47
N ILE A 33 16.29 -11.26 17.37
CA ILE A 33 14.84 -11.27 17.27
C ILE A 33 14.37 -12.73 17.09
N PRO A 34 13.53 -13.27 18.00
CA PRO A 34 12.86 -14.56 17.80
C PRO A 34 12.26 -14.64 16.40
N ARG A 35 12.28 -15.80 15.72
CA ARG A 35 11.80 -15.84 14.32
C ARG A 35 10.35 -15.37 14.19
N LEU A 36 9.54 -15.58 15.23
CA LEU A 36 8.17 -15.08 15.36
C LEU A 36 8.04 -13.53 15.33
N LEU A 37 9.12 -12.80 15.56
CA LEU A 37 9.18 -11.34 15.49
C LEU A 37 9.94 -10.84 14.26
N ARG A 38 10.43 -11.74 13.41
CA ARG A 38 11.06 -11.33 12.15
C ARG A 38 10.01 -10.70 11.23
N PRO A 39 10.38 -9.62 10.52
CA PRO A 39 9.51 -9.02 9.53
C PRO A 39 9.05 -10.05 8.50
N CYS A 40 7.82 -9.89 8.01
CA CYS A 40 7.32 -10.61 6.87
C CYS A 40 8.09 -10.14 5.63
N ARG A 41 8.58 -11.10 4.83
CA ARG A 41 9.39 -10.80 3.66
C ARG A 41 8.52 -10.88 2.42
N VAL A 42 8.31 -9.73 1.78
CA VAL A 42 7.60 -9.60 0.51
C VAL A 42 8.62 -9.62 -0.62
N ARG A 43 8.43 -10.48 -1.61
CA ARG A 43 9.34 -10.67 -2.74
C ARG A 43 8.80 -9.93 -3.96
N ILE A 44 9.54 -8.94 -4.41
CA ILE A 44 9.11 -8.04 -5.50
C ILE A 44 10.02 -8.28 -6.70
N LEU A 45 9.43 -8.58 -7.85
CA LEU A 45 10.10 -8.51 -9.14
C LEU A 45 9.80 -7.16 -9.77
N MET A 46 10.83 -6.37 -10.06
CA MET A 46 10.70 -5.14 -10.85
C MET A 46 11.27 -5.37 -12.24
N VAL A 47 10.48 -5.11 -13.27
CA VAL A 47 10.84 -5.31 -14.68
C VAL A 47 10.80 -3.98 -15.41
N ALA A 48 11.87 -3.66 -16.12
CA ALA A 48 11.96 -2.49 -17.00
C ALA A 48 12.26 -2.91 -18.45
N ASP A 49 12.00 -2.04 -19.41
CA ASP A 49 12.42 -2.22 -20.81
C ASP A 49 12.96 -0.95 -21.46
N GLY A 50 13.44 -1.09 -22.71
CA GLY A 50 13.91 0.03 -23.51
C GLY A 50 15.06 0.79 -22.83
N SER A 51 14.85 2.09 -22.60
CA SER A 51 15.80 2.97 -21.91
C SER A 51 15.57 3.06 -20.40
N LEU A 52 14.43 2.61 -19.89
CA LEU A 52 14.17 2.53 -18.45
C LEU A 52 15.08 1.46 -17.85
N ASN A 53 15.70 1.77 -16.72
CA ASN A 53 16.63 0.86 -16.08
C ASN A 53 16.69 1.11 -14.58
N PHE A 54 17.58 0.42 -13.86
CA PHE A 54 17.74 0.57 -12.41
C PHE A 54 19.06 1.23 -12.04
N GLY A 55 19.70 1.96 -12.96
CA GLY A 55 20.89 2.76 -12.67
C GLY A 55 20.56 4.05 -11.90
N ASP A 56 21.60 4.83 -11.60
CA ASP A 56 21.47 6.11 -10.88
C ASP A 56 21.14 7.31 -11.77
N SER A 57 21.24 7.16 -13.09
CA SER A 57 21.11 8.27 -14.04
C SER A 57 19.73 8.34 -14.71
N PHE A 58 19.23 9.55 -14.92
CA PHE A 58 18.11 9.87 -15.83
C PHE A 58 16.89 8.96 -15.60
N PHE A 59 16.55 8.10 -16.58
CA PHE A 59 15.48 7.09 -16.52
C PHE A 59 15.78 5.86 -15.64
N GLY A 60 16.69 6.02 -14.69
CA GLY A 60 16.98 5.04 -13.66
C GLY A 60 15.90 5.03 -12.57
N LEU A 61 15.62 3.86 -12.00
CA LEU A 61 14.63 3.65 -10.93
C LEU A 61 15.29 3.43 -9.55
N SER A 62 16.57 3.81 -9.38
CA SER A 62 17.33 3.49 -8.17
C SER A 62 16.80 4.16 -6.91
N THR A 63 16.23 5.36 -7.01
CA THR A 63 15.62 6.05 -5.86
C THR A 63 14.43 5.26 -5.32
N LEU A 64 13.54 4.79 -6.20
CA LEU A 64 12.44 3.89 -5.81
C LEU A 64 12.96 2.64 -5.09
N VAL A 65 13.96 1.97 -5.67
CA VAL A 65 14.51 0.73 -5.10
C VAL A 65 15.12 0.98 -3.72
N ARG A 66 15.89 2.07 -3.55
CA ARG A 66 16.47 2.46 -2.26
C ARG A 66 15.40 2.79 -1.23
N THR A 67 14.33 3.50 -1.59
CA THR A 67 13.22 3.78 -0.67
C THR A 67 12.64 2.50 -0.06
N LEU A 68 12.48 1.45 -0.87
CA LEU A 68 11.96 0.18 -0.35
C LEU A 68 12.98 -0.56 0.53
N LEU A 69 14.26 -0.56 0.15
CA LEU A 69 15.31 -1.28 0.89
C LEU A 69 15.67 -0.59 2.22
N ASP A 70 15.81 0.73 2.20
CA ASP A 70 16.40 1.51 3.28
C ASP A 70 15.36 2.02 4.28
N THR A 71 14.12 2.26 3.83
CA THR A 71 13.05 2.85 4.64
C THR A 71 11.77 2.00 4.59
N PRO A 72 11.76 0.76 5.12
CA PRO A 72 10.54 -0.04 5.17
C PRO A 72 9.44 0.68 5.96
N PRO A 73 8.16 0.47 5.63
CA PRO A 73 7.03 1.17 6.27
C PRO A 73 6.84 0.81 7.75
N GLY A 74 7.56 -0.20 8.25
CA GLY A 74 7.59 -0.52 9.67
C GLY A 74 8.26 -1.86 9.96
N PRO A 75 8.52 -2.18 11.24
CA PRO A 75 9.27 -3.36 11.66
C PRO A 75 8.57 -4.71 11.38
N TRP A 76 7.35 -4.72 10.85
CA TRP A 76 6.60 -5.94 10.51
C TRP A 76 6.84 -6.43 9.08
N VAL A 77 7.50 -5.65 8.22
CA VAL A 77 7.72 -6.01 6.82
C VAL A 77 9.12 -5.63 6.34
N THR A 78 9.66 -6.44 5.44
CA THR A 78 10.88 -6.18 4.67
C THR A 78 10.65 -6.60 3.23
N PHE A 79 11.38 -5.99 2.30
CA PHE A 79 11.26 -6.28 0.88
C PHE A 79 12.52 -7.00 0.36
N GLU A 80 12.32 -8.07 -0.39
CA GLU A 80 13.37 -8.76 -1.14
C GLU A 80 13.15 -8.48 -2.62
N ILE A 81 14.03 -7.70 -3.23
CA ILE A 81 13.82 -7.15 -4.57
C ILE A 81 14.67 -7.91 -5.60
N SER A 82 14.06 -8.33 -6.71
CA SER A 82 14.76 -8.77 -7.92
C SER A 82 14.55 -7.75 -9.02
N LEU A 83 15.64 -7.43 -9.73
CA LEU A 83 15.63 -6.47 -10.83
C LEU A 83 15.76 -7.23 -12.15
N ALA A 84 14.90 -6.92 -13.10
CA ALA A 84 14.90 -7.55 -14.41
C ALA A 84 14.78 -6.51 -15.52
N HIS A 85 15.40 -6.77 -16.65
CA HIS A 85 15.27 -5.94 -17.84
C HIS A 85 14.99 -6.82 -19.06
N MET A 86 14.01 -6.42 -19.88
CA MET A 86 13.54 -7.21 -21.03
C MET A 86 14.60 -7.36 -22.13
N GLY A 87 15.50 -6.38 -22.25
CA GLY A 87 16.73 -6.45 -23.04
C GLY A 87 17.98 -6.40 -22.15
N ASN A 88 19.01 -5.67 -22.57
CA ASN A 88 20.24 -5.52 -21.79
C ASN A 88 20.34 -4.12 -21.14
N GLY A 89 19.75 -3.96 -19.95
CA GLY A 89 19.72 -2.69 -19.21
C GLY A 89 20.71 -2.65 -18.04
N THR A 90 20.92 -1.46 -17.48
CA THR A 90 21.69 -1.28 -16.25
C THR A 90 20.87 -1.73 -15.04
N LEU A 91 21.43 -2.64 -14.23
CA LEU A 91 20.82 -3.11 -12.99
C LEU A 91 21.71 -2.67 -11.82
N MET A 92 21.19 -1.88 -10.87
CA MET A 92 22.01 -1.37 -9.75
C MET A 92 22.57 -2.48 -8.85
N GLU A 93 23.76 -2.21 -8.32
CA GLU A 93 24.36 -2.98 -7.24
C GLU A 93 24.01 -2.35 -5.90
N ALA A 94 23.27 -3.08 -5.07
CA ALA A 94 22.92 -2.69 -3.71
C ALA A 94 22.67 -3.94 -2.86
N ASP A 95 22.95 -3.82 -1.57
CA ASP A 95 22.60 -4.84 -0.58
C ASP A 95 21.08 -4.97 -0.50
N GLY A 96 20.56 -6.20 -0.41
CA GLY A 96 19.12 -6.47 -0.41
C GLY A 96 18.51 -6.78 -1.79
N ILE A 97 19.26 -6.55 -2.88
CA ILE A 97 18.87 -7.08 -4.20
C ILE A 97 19.20 -8.56 -4.30
N LYS A 98 18.18 -9.37 -4.57
CA LYS A 98 18.26 -10.83 -4.59
C LYS A 98 18.75 -11.38 -5.92
N ARG A 99 18.26 -10.83 -7.03
CA ARG A 99 18.58 -11.27 -8.40
C ARG A 99 18.64 -10.07 -9.34
N ARG A 100 19.43 -10.23 -10.39
CA ARG A 100 19.60 -9.28 -11.50
C ARG A 100 19.56 -10.07 -12.79
N ILE A 101 18.61 -9.75 -13.68
CA ILE A 101 18.32 -10.58 -14.86
C ILE A 101 18.17 -9.67 -16.09
N ASN A 102 19.07 -9.80 -17.06
CA ASN A 102 18.92 -9.18 -18.37
C ASN A 102 18.35 -10.18 -19.37
N ASN A 103 17.76 -9.68 -20.46
CA ASN A 103 17.01 -10.46 -21.45
C ASN A 103 15.88 -11.28 -20.80
N PHE A 104 15.20 -10.65 -19.84
CA PHE A 104 14.16 -11.27 -19.05
C PHE A 104 12.99 -11.74 -19.94
N ARG A 105 12.41 -12.86 -19.55
CA ARG A 105 11.19 -13.42 -20.14
C ARG A 105 10.34 -14.07 -19.05
N PHE A 106 9.02 -13.90 -19.09
CA PHE A 106 8.12 -14.51 -18.09
C PHE A 106 7.94 -16.02 -18.29
N ASP A 107 8.07 -16.50 -19.53
CA ASP A 107 7.94 -17.91 -19.90
C ASP A 107 9.24 -18.73 -19.68
N ASP A 108 10.33 -18.07 -19.30
CA ASP A 108 11.58 -18.74 -18.92
C ASP A 108 11.58 -19.05 -17.42
N SER A 109 11.45 -20.33 -17.07
CA SER A 109 11.47 -20.81 -15.68
C SER A 109 12.74 -20.48 -14.89
N SER A 110 13.85 -20.19 -15.57
CA SER A 110 15.08 -19.72 -14.93
C SER A 110 15.00 -18.24 -14.56
N HIS A 111 14.12 -17.47 -15.20
CA HIS A 111 13.89 -16.06 -14.95
C HIS A 111 12.73 -15.85 -13.97
N PHE A 112 11.60 -16.48 -14.23
CA PHE A 112 10.36 -16.29 -13.48
C PHE A 112 9.71 -17.61 -13.08
N SER A 113 9.27 -17.66 -11.82
CA SER A 113 8.30 -18.63 -11.35
C SER A 113 7.32 -17.93 -10.44
N LYS A 114 6.04 -18.27 -10.54
CA LYS A 114 4.99 -17.71 -9.68
C LYS A 114 5.28 -17.90 -8.19
N SER A 115 6.00 -18.97 -7.82
CA SER A 115 6.35 -19.21 -6.42
C SER A 115 7.48 -18.35 -5.91
N ASP A 116 8.26 -17.70 -6.78
CA ASP A 116 9.47 -16.93 -6.41
C ASP A 116 9.15 -15.51 -5.96
N TYR A 117 7.99 -14.99 -6.38
CA TYR A 117 7.59 -13.61 -6.17
C TYR A 117 6.20 -13.51 -5.55
N ASP A 118 5.97 -12.42 -4.83
CA ASP A 118 4.66 -12.06 -4.28
C ASP A 118 4.05 -10.89 -5.11
N GLN A 119 4.91 -10.12 -5.78
CA GLN A 119 4.52 -8.97 -6.62
C GLN A 119 5.38 -8.87 -7.88
N VAL A 120 4.77 -8.33 -8.95
CA VAL A 120 5.45 -7.97 -10.21
C VAL A 120 5.16 -6.50 -10.53
N TRP A 121 6.20 -5.71 -10.74
CA TRP A 121 6.12 -4.28 -11.03
C TRP A 121 6.70 -4.01 -12.41
N LEU A 122 5.91 -3.38 -13.28
CA LEU A 122 6.17 -3.26 -14.70
C LEU A 122 6.37 -1.79 -15.09
N PHE A 123 7.57 -1.48 -15.56
CA PHE A 123 7.97 -0.15 -16.04
C PHE A 123 8.28 -0.24 -17.54
N GLY A 124 7.26 -0.03 -18.36
CA GLY A 124 7.38 -0.12 -19.82
C GLY A 124 7.54 1.25 -20.48
N ILE A 125 8.50 1.36 -21.40
CA ILE A 125 8.65 2.49 -22.32
C ILE A 125 8.51 2.07 -23.78
N LEU A 126 8.80 0.80 -24.14
CA LEU A 126 8.68 0.37 -25.53
C LEU A 126 7.21 0.32 -26.01
N THR A 127 7.01 0.68 -27.29
CA THR A 127 5.70 0.67 -27.94
C THR A 127 5.40 -0.65 -28.66
N SER A 128 6.43 -1.41 -29.02
CA SER A 128 6.34 -2.72 -29.65
C SER A 128 7.52 -3.64 -29.29
N TYR A 129 7.24 -4.94 -29.19
CA TYR A 129 8.20 -6.05 -29.07
C TYR A 129 8.37 -6.87 -30.35
N ALA A 130 7.92 -6.39 -31.51
CA ALA A 130 8.04 -7.14 -32.77
C ALA A 130 9.49 -7.58 -33.08
N SER A 131 10.51 -6.80 -32.69
CA SER A 131 11.92 -7.17 -32.86
C SER A 131 12.48 -8.12 -31.79
N ARG A 132 11.76 -8.28 -30.66
CA ARG A 132 12.09 -9.19 -29.55
C ARG A 132 11.45 -10.57 -29.76
N ASN A 133 10.27 -10.61 -30.39
CA ASN A 133 9.46 -11.80 -30.53
C ASN A 133 9.65 -12.43 -31.91
N ASP A 134 9.90 -13.75 -31.95
CA ASP A 134 10.09 -14.48 -33.21
C ASP A 134 8.81 -14.57 -34.08
N ASN A 135 7.65 -14.16 -33.53
CA ASN A 135 6.32 -14.26 -34.16
C ASN A 135 5.75 -12.89 -34.61
N ASP A 136 6.55 -11.83 -34.65
CA ASP A 136 6.12 -10.45 -34.92
C ASP A 136 5.04 -9.90 -33.94
N GLU A 137 4.80 -10.57 -32.81
CA GLU A 137 3.89 -10.09 -31.77
C GLU A 137 4.40 -8.75 -31.19
N GLU A 138 3.56 -7.71 -31.19
CA GLU A 138 3.96 -6.37 -30.71
C GLU A 138 3.97 -6.25 -29.18
N THR A 139 3.37 -7.21 -28.47
CA THR A 139 3.27 -7.22 -27.00
C THR A 139 4.08 -8.37 -26.39
N LEU A 140 3.97 -8.60 -25.08
CA LEU A 140 4.36 -9.88 -24.48
C LEU A 140 3.74 -11.05 -25.26
N THR A 141 4.50 -12.14 -25.39
CA THR A 141 4.00 -13.33 -26.11
C THR A 141 2.84 -13.98 -25.35
N SER A 142 1.99 -14.74 -26.05
CA SER A 142 0.90 -15.49 -25.40
C SER A 142 1.39 -16.38 -24.23
N ALA A 143 2.56 -17.01 -24.37
CA ALA A 143 3.14 -17.84 -23.31
C ALA A 143 3.57 -17.02 -22.08
N GLU A 144 4.13 -15.83 -22.28
CA GLU A 144 4.47 -14.91 -21.19
C GLU A 144 3.21 -14.39 -20.48
N LEU A 145 2.18 -14.05 -21.25
CA LEU A 145 0.89 -13.59 -20.72
C LEU A 145 0.19 -14.67 -19.90
N ASP A 146 0.17 -15.93 -20.38
CA ASP A 146 -0.45 -17.04 -19.66
C ASP A 146 0.17 -17.25 -18.27
N VAL A 147 1.51 -17.20 -18.18
CA VAL A 147 2.24 -17.34 -16.91
C VAL A 147 1.95 -16.17 -15.97
N LEU A 148 1.93 -14.94 -16.48
CA LEU A 148 1.64 -13.77 -15.67
C LEU A 148 0.17 -13.75 -15.23
N HIS A 149 -0.76 -14.19 -16.08
CA HIS A 149 -2.16 -14.33 -15.76
C HIS A 149 -2.37 -15.36 -14.65
N GLU A 150 -1.71 -16.52 -14.71
CA GLU A 150 -1.76 -17.52 -13.64
C GLU A 150 -1.23 -16.95 -12.32
N PHE A 151 -0.11 -16.22 -12.35
CA PHE A 151 0.41 -15.53 -11.17
C PHE A 151 -0.61 -14.58 -10.54
N MET A 152 -1.32 -13.80 -11.36
CA MET A 152 -2.35 -12.86 -10.89
C MET A 152 -3.60 -13.56 -10.35
N ASP A 153 -3.98 -14.73 -10.89
CA ASP A 153 -5.10 -15.52 -10.36
C ASP A 153 -4.74 -16.24 -9.06
N ASP A 154 -3.48 -16.61 -8.88
CA ASP A 154 -2.96 -17.22 -7.66
C ASP A 154 -2.74 -16.21 -6.52
N GLY A 155 -3.22 -14.96 -6.68
CA GLY A 155 -3.16 -13.91 -5.67
C GLY A 155 -1.95 -12.96 -5.77
N GLY A 156 -1.11 -13.11 -6.81
CA GLY A 156 0.06 -12.26 -7.03
C GLY A 156 -0.30 -10.83 -7.42
N GLY A 157 0.29 -9.85 -6.73
CA GLY A 157 0.00 -8.42 -6.98
C GLY A 157 0.75 -7.86 -8.19
N VAL A 158 0.12 -6.97 -8.96
CA VAL A 158 0.74 -6.32 -10.12
C VAL A 158 0.67 -4.80 -10.04
N PHE A 159 1.82 -4.15 -10.22
CA PHE A 159 1.92 -2.73 -10.55
C PHE A 159 2.31 -2.59 -12.03
N ALA A 160 1.66 -1.67 -12.76
CA ALA A 160 2.03 -1.38 -14.13
C ALA A 160 1.91 0.10 -14.47
N THR A 161 2.88 0.61 -15.22
CA THR A 161 2.85 1.97 -15.73
C THR A 161 3.36 2.02 -17.17
N GLY A 162 3.07 3.13 -17.84
CA GLY A 162 3.52 3.48 -19.19
C GLY A 162 3.77 4.97 -19.25
N ASP A 163 3.68 5.59 -20.41
CA ASP A 163 3.61 7.06 -20.51
C ASP A 163 2.77 7.47 -21.73
N HIS A 164 2.85 8.72 -22.18
CA HIS A 164 2.13 9.22 -23.35
C HIS A 164 2.26 8.34 -24.60
N GLY A 165 1.31 8.50 -25.52
CA GLY A 165 1.19 7.81 -26.79
C GLY A 165 0.96 6.32 -26.56
N ALA A 166 1.92 5.52 -27.04
CA ALA A 166 1.92 4.07 -26.89
C ALA A 166 3.05 3.58 -25.96
N LEU A 167 3.68 4.46 -25.18
CA LEU A 167 4.80 4.07 -24.32
C LEU A 167 4.33 3.11 -23.22
N GLY A 168 5.00 1.96 -23.15
CA GLY A 168 4.65 0.86 -22.24
C GLY A 168 3.61 -0.12 -22.78
N ARG A 169 3.03 0.14 -23.96
CA ARG A 169 2.06 -0.75 -24.63
C ARG A 169 2.63 -2.16 -24.81
N ALA A 170 3.88 -2.27 -25.24
CA ALA A 170 4.50 -3.56 -25.53
C ALA A 170 4.51 -4.49 -24.30
N MET A 171 4.79 -3.94 -23.12
CA MET A 171 4.86 -4.70 -21.88
C MET A 171 3.48 -4.96 -21.28
N CYS A 172 2.60 -3.95 -21.27
CA CYS A 172 1.48 -3.93 -20.33
C CYS A 172 0.08 -4.11 -20.97
N SER A 173 -0.11 -3.81 -22.25
CA SER A 173 -1.46 -3.75 -22.85
C SER A 173 -2.14 -5.11 -23.06
N GLY A 174 -1.37 -6.20 -23.02
CA GLY A 174 -1.90 -7.57 -23.12
C GLY A 174 -2.30 -8.19 -21.78
N ILE A 175 -1.90 -7.59 -20.66
CA ILE A 175 -2.04 -8.18 -19.33
C ILE A 175 -3.46 -7.98 -18.82
N LYS A 176 -4.16 -9.06 -18.46
CA LYS A 176 -5.51 -8.99 -17.92
C LYS A 176 -5.58 -8.06 -16.70
N ARG A 177 -6.73 -7.40 -16.51
CA ARG A 177 -6.98 -6.36 -15.49
C ARG A 177 -6.20 -5.07 -15.74
N VAL A 178 -4.89 -5.15 -15.98
CA VAL A 178 -4.03 -4.01 -16.32
C VAL A 178 -4.44 -3.33 -17.63
N ARG A 179 -4.75 -4.12 -18.66
CA ARG A 179 -5.11 -3.64 -20.00
C ARG A 179 -6.33 -2.72 -20.04
N GLY A 180 -7.26 -2.88 -19.09
CA GLY A 180 -8.46 -2.06 -18.99
C GLY A 180 -8.36 -0.89 -18.01
N MET A 181 -7.27 -0.76 -17.25
CA MET A 181 -7.12 0.26 -16.19
C MET A 181 -6.33 1.50 -16.64
N ARG A 182 -5.83 1.53 -17.88
CA ARG A 182 -5.04 2.63 -18.46
C ARG A 182 -5.22 2.70 -19.98
N LEU A 183 -5.15 3.90 -20.56
CA LEU A 183 -5.04 4.10 -22.01
C LEU A 183 -3.62 3.77 -22.46
N TRP A 184 -3.45 2.65 -23.17
CA TRP A 184 -2.15 2.17 -23.66
C TRP A 184 -1.82 2.64 -25.09
N GLU A 185 -2.72 3.41 -25.71
CA GLU A 185 -2.56 3.91 -27.06
C GLU A 185 -3.37 5.21 -27.21
N GLY A 186 -2.89 6.11 -28.06
CA GLY A 186 -3.57 7.36 -28.39
C GLY A 186 -2.96 8.02 -29.61
N ASP A 187 -3.77 8.82 -30.29
CA ASP A 187 -3.35 9.63 -31.44
C ASP A 187 -2.93 11.05 -31.02
N GLU A 188 -2.59 11.89 -32.01
CA GLU A 188 -2.16 13.28 -31.80
C GLU A 188 -3.22 14.19 -31.14
N ASN A 189 -4.50 13.80 -31.17
CA ASN A 189 -5.61 14.55 -30.59
C ASN A 189 -6.14 13.90 -29.29
N SER A 190 -5.48 12.85 -28.80
CA SER A 190 -5.87 12.15 -27.58
C SER A 190 -5.32 12.82 -26.33
N THR A 191 -5.87 12.45 -25.17
CA THR A 191 -5.40 12.92 -23.86
C THR A 191 -3.99 12.46 -23.53
N VAL A 192 -3.59 11.31 -24.09
CA VAL A 192 -2.24 10.77 -23.95
C VAL A 192 -1.31 11.23 -25.08
N SER A 193 -1.65 12.24 -25.88
CA SER A 193 -0.77 12.71 -26.96
C SER A 193 0.51 13.38 -26.41
N MET A 194 1.59 13.41 -27.20
CA MET A 194 2.84 14.11 -26.81
C MET A 194 2.75 15.64 -26.96
N ALA A 195 1.91 16.11 -27.89
CA ALA A 195 1.96 17.49 -28.38
C ALA A 195 0.60 18.18 -28.51
N GLY A 196 -0.50 17.44 -28.58
CA GLY A 196 -1.82 18.01 -28.81
C GLY A 196 -2.29 18.89 -27.66
N ALA A 197 -3.25 19.77 -27.94
CA ALA A 197 -3.85 20.66 -26.94
C ALA A 197 -4.56 19.91 -25.80
N THR A 198 -4.95 18.66 -26.02
CA THR A 198 -5.57 17.80 -25.00
C THR A 198 -4.55 16.96 -24.24
N ARG A 199 -3.24 17.11 -24.43
CA ARG A 199 -2.27 16.28 -23.70
C ARG A 199 -2.37 16.48 -22.18
N ASN A 200 -2.04 15.44 -21.44
CA ASN A 200 -1.91 15.50 -19.98
C ASN A 200 -0.57 16.12 -19.57
N ASP A 201 -0.49 17.46 -19.61
CA ASP A 201 0.68 18.24 -19.14
C ASP A 201 0.46 18.66 -17.69
N THR A 202 1.25 18.11 -16.77
CA THR A 202 1.12 18.39 -15.33
C THR A 202 2.17 19.36 -14.80
N ASN A 203 3.00 19.91 -15.70
CA ASN A 203 4.03 20.86 -15.31
C ASN A 203 3.43 22.11 -14.68
N VAL A 204 4.07 22.59 -13.61
CA VAL A 204 3.66 23.83 -12.95
C VAL A 204 4.62 24.95 -13.34
N VAL A 205 4.10 26.04 -13.90
CA VAL A 205 4.95 27.20 -14.24
C VAL A 205 5.36 27.93 -12.96
N PRO A 206 6.66 28.13 -12.67
CA PRO A 206 7.09 28.85 -11.49
C PRO A 206 6.66 30.31 -11.53
N GLU A 207 6.51 30.96 -10.36
CA GLU A 207 6.01 32.34 -10.24
C GLU A 207 6.80 33.39 -11.05
N ASN A 208 8.04 33.09 -11.43
CA ASN A 208 8.87 33.97 -12.26
C ASN A 208 8.57 33.88 -13.77
N GLY A 209 7.67 32.99 -14.20
CA GLY A 209 7.19 32.87 -15.57
C GLY A 209 8.21 32.35 -16.57
N GLU A 210 9.31 31.74 -16.11
CA GLU A 210 10.32 31.16 -17.00
C GLU A 210 9.85 29.79 -17.53
N TRP A 211 9.43 29.77 -18.79
CA TRP A 211 9.19 28.52 -19.53
C TRP A 211 10.52 27.83 -19.80
N ALA A 212 10.85 26.83 -18.99
CA ALA A 212 12.05 26.04 -19.18
C ALA A 212 11.71 24.63 -19.67
N THR A 213 12.58 24.05 -20.50
CA THR A 213 12.57 22.62 -20.83
C THR A 213 13.02 21.74 -19.64
N THR A 214 13.15 22.32 -18.45
CA THR A 214 13.65 21.70 -17.20
C THR A 214 12.58 21.61 -16.11
N LEU A 215 11.32 21.97 -16.42
CA LEU A 215 10.23 21.96 -15.43
C LEU A 215 10.02 20.57 -14.82
N GLU A 216 10.15 19.51 -15.62
CA GLU A 216 10.07 18.11 -15.16
C GLU A 216 11.23 17.65 -14.24
N THR A 217 12.14 18.55 -13.85
CA THR A 217 13.26 18.30 -12.91
C THR A 217 13.35 19.34 -11.81
N ASP A 218 12.30 20.12 -11.60
CA ASP A 218 12.27 21.11 -10.53
C ASP A 218 11.71 20.53 -9.23
N HIS A 219 11.56 21.40 -8.23
CA HIS A 219 11.11 21.03 -6.88
C HIS A 219 9.60 21.15 -6.71
N ILE A 220 8.87 21.55 -7.75
CA ILE A 220 7.45 21.84 -7.73
C ILE A 220 6.70 20.58 -8.16
N PRO A 221 6.00 19.88 -7.24
CA PRO A 221 5.28 18.68 -7.62
C PRO A 221 3.98 19.03 -8.36
N GLN A 222 3.51 18.12 -9.21
CA GLN A 222 2.10 18.14 -9.58
C GLN A 222 1.24 17.85 -8.34
N ARG A 223 0.14 18.59 -8.22
CA ARG A 223 -0.83 18.36 -7.16
C ARG A 223 -1.90 17.39 -7.64
N ILE A 224 -1.93 16.22 -7.03
CA ILE A 224 -2.99 15.24 -7.27
C ILE A 224 -4.15 15.44 -6.28
N GLN A 225 -5.34 15.05 -6.71
CA GLN A 225 -6.55 15.01 -5.89
C GLN A 225 -6.92 13.56 -5.55
N PRO A 226 -6.56 13.07 -4.34
CA PRO A 226 -6.98 11.74 -3.90
C PRO A 226 -8.50 11.67 -3.79
N LYS A 227 -9.06 10.54 -4.26
CA LYS A 227 -10.44 10.18 -3.97
C LYS A 227 -10.61 9.98 -2.46
N LEU A 228 -11.65 10.61 -1.92
CA LEU A 228 -11.92 10.62 -0.49
C LEU A 228 -13.10 9.71 -0.15
N TYR A 229 -12.85 8.78 0.77
CA TYR A 229 -13.82 7.83 1.29
C TYR A 229 -14.29 8.35 2.64
N THR A 230 -15.49 8.90 2.66
CA THR A 230 -16.09 9.40 3.89
C THR A 230 -16.97 8.33 4.48
N PHE A 231 -16.68 7.93 5.71
CA PHE A 231 -17.61 7.17 6.52
C PHE A 231 -17.88 7.94 7.80
N GLY A 232 -19.13 7.90 8.24
CA GLY A 232 -19.57 8.71 9.35
C GLY A 232 -20.58 7.97 10.19
N PHE A 233 -20.41 8.13 11.49
CA PHE A 233 -21.43 7.78 12.45
C PHE A 233 -21.59 8.92 13.47
N GLY A 234 -22.83 9.33 13.66
CA GLY A 234 -23.28 10.41 14.50
C GLY A 234 -22.87 11.76 13.95
N ILE A 235 -22.37 12.60 14.84
CA ILE A 235 -21.88 13.96 14.56
C ILE A 235 -20.44 13.98 14.04
N THR A 236 -19.73 12.84 14.02
CA THR A 236 -18.34 12.75 13.56
C THR A 236 -18.27 12.03 12.20
N ARG A 237 -17.78 12.72 11.18
CA ARG A 237 -17.43 12.14 9.88
C ARG A 237 -15.92 12.01 9.80
N ARG A 238 -15.43 10.85 9.37
CA ARG A 238 -14.02 10.66 9.06
C ARG A 238 -13.86 10.41 7.58
N THR A 239 -12.80 10.96 7.02
CA THR A 239 -12.53 10.92 5.61
C THR A 239 -11.11 10.43 5.40
N TYR A 240 -10.99 9.34 4.66
CA TYR A 240 -9.71 8.70 4.37
C TYR A 240 -9.46 8.76 2.87
N PRO A 241 -8.22 8.99 2.41
CA PRO A 241 -7.84 8.64 1.04
C PRO A 241 -7.82 7.11 0.87
N HIS A 242 -7.58 6.63 -0.35
CA HIS A 242 -7.24 5.23 -0.55
C HIS A 242 -5.94 4.87 0.22
N PRO A 243 -5.74 3.65 0.75
CA PRO A 243 -4.55 3.29 1.51
C PRO A 243 -3.22 3.57 0.78
N LEU A 244 -3.20 3.47 -0.54
CA LEU A 244 -2.05 3.84 -1.38
C LEU A 244 -1.63 5.31 -1.21
N LEU A 245 -2.59 6.21 -0.97
CA LEU A 245 -2.39 7.66 -0.91
C LEU A 245 -2.46 8.20 0.52
N CYS A 246 -2.04 7.38 1.49
CA CYS A 246 -2.12 7.69 2.91
C CYS A 246 -0.75 7.58 3.58
N GLY A 247 -0.15 8.72 3.91
CA GLY A 247 1.09 8.85 4.67
C GLY A 247 0.85 9.04 6.18
N PRO A 248 1.91 9.04 6.98
CA PRO A 248 1.85 9.34 8.42
C PRO A 248 1.39 10.78 8.67
N ASP A 249 1.79 11.72 7.82
CA ASP A 249 1.43 13.14 7.94
C ASP A 249 0.10 13.52 7.24
N GLY A 250 -0.60 12.52 6.70
CA GLY A 250 -1.92 12.69 6.11
C GLY A 250 -2.01 12.14 4.70
N ARG A 251 -2.66 12.90 3.81
CA ARG A 251 -2.94 12.45 2.44
C ARG A 251 -1.73 12.72 1.58
N ILE A 252 -1.38 11.77 0.72
CA ILE A 252 -0.39 11.99 -0.33
C ILE A 252 -1.07 12.79 -1.43
N THR A 253 -0.61 14.01 -1.66
CA THR A 253 -1.18 14.95 -2.65
C THR A 253 -0.15 15.45 -3.66
N ALA A 254 1.08 14.95 -3.58
CA ALA A 254 2.18 15.33 -4.46
C ALA A 254 2.66 14.11 -5.26
N MET A 255 2.85 14.31 -6.56
CA MET A 255 3.59 13.41 -7.46
C MET A 255 4.58 14.24 -8.28
N PRO A 256 5.61 13.64 -8.89
CA PRO A 256 6.43 14.33 -9.87
C PRO A 256 5.59 14.79 -11.06
N ASP A 257 5.84 15.99 -11.58
CA ASP A 257 5.18 16.49 -12.78
C ASP A 257 5.91 16.05 -14.06
N HIS A 258 5.20 16.14 -15.18
CA HIS A 258 5.73 15.83 -16.50
C HIS A 258 4.85 16.42 -17.64
N PRO A 259 5.41 16.91 -18.76
CA PRO A 259 4.63 17.63 -19.76
C PRO A 259 3.79 16.77 -20.74
N HIS A 260 3.73 15.46 -20.54
CA HIS A 260 2.85 14.56 -21.30
C HIS A 260 2.76 13.20 -20.61
N GLU A 261 1.71 13.01 -19.83
CA GLU A 261 1.43 11.76 -19.15
C GLU A 261 0.47 10.87 -19.94
N GLY A 262 0.40 9.60 -19.55
CA GLY A 262 -0.72 8.75 -19.90
C GLY A 262 -2.00 9.11 -19.15
N GLU A 263 -2.94 8.17 -19.15
CA GLU A 263 -4.19 8.31 -18.41
C GLU A 263 -4.66 6.96 -17.88
N CYS A 264 -4.90 6.90 -16.57
CA CYS A 264 -5.63 5.79 -15.96
C CYS A 264 -7.12 5.94 -16.19
N VAL A 265 -7.78 4.84 -16.57
CA VAL A 265 -9.22 4.81 -16.86
C VAL A 265 -9.92 3.68 -16.11
N LEU A 266 -11.24 3.76 -16.03
CA LEU A 266 -12.05 2.62 -15.63
C LEU A 266 -12.24 1.69 -16.83
N PRO A 267 -12.16 0.37 -16.65
CA PRO A 267 -12.40 -0.57 -17.73
C PRO A 267 -13.82 -0.46 -18.30
N GLY A 268 -13.93 -0.57 -19.62
CA GLY A 268 -15.19 -0.80 -20.32
C GLY A 268 -15.70 -2.24 -20.13
N ASN A 269 -16.95 -2.49 -20.54
CA ASN A 269 -17.62 -3.79 -20.42
C ASN A 269 -16.89 -4.92 -21.17
N GLU A 270 -16.07 -4.59 -22.17
CA GLU A 270 -15.25 -5.54 -22.91
C GLU A 270 -14.14 -6.18 -22.06
N TYR A 271 -13.75 -5.56 -20.94
CA TYR A 271 -12.76 -6.10 -20.00
C TYR A 271 -13.39 -6.76 -18.78
N ALA A 272 -14.72 -6.84 -18.75
CA ALA A 272 -15.50 -7.39 -17.65
C ALA A 272 -14.97 -8.75 -17.13
N SER A 273 -14.68 -9.65 -18.07
CA SER A 273 -14.18 -11.00 -17.77
C SER A 273 -12.83 -11.04 -17.06
N ASP A 274 -12.06 -9.94 -17.06
CA ASP A 274 -10.78 -9.88 -16.37
C ASP A 274 -10.95 -9.73 -14.85
N PHE A 275 -12.09 -9.21 -14.40
CA PHE A 275 -12.36 -8.85 -13.01
C PHE A 275 -13.39 -9.81 -12.40
N PRO A 276 -12.94 -10.89 -11.73
CA PRO A 276 -13.86 -11.83 -11.10
C PRO A 276 -14.73 -11.14 -10.06
N GLY A 277 -16.01 -11.54 -10.02
CA GLY A 277 -17.03 -10.98 -9.12
C GLY A 277 -18.00 -10.00 -9.79
N GLU A 278 -17.76 -9.54 -11.02
CA GLU A 278 -18.64 -8.58 -11.70
C GLU A 278 -20.02 -9.15 -12.06
N SER A 279 -20.16 -10.47 -12.25
CA SER A 279 -21.41 -11.10 -12.67
C SER A 279 -22.61 -10.81 -11.77
N ASP A 280 -22.36 -10.36 -10.53
CA ASP A 280 -23.38 -10.05 -9.52
C ASP A 280 -23.42 -8.57 -9.12
N SER A 281 -23.01 -7.59 -9.93
CA SER A 281 -23.10 -6.13 -9.63
C SER A 281 -22.45 -5.63 -8.32
N ASP A 282 -21.90 -6.52 -7.50
CA ASP A 282 -21.42 -6.33 -6.13
C ASP A 282 -19.96 -6.79 -5.95
N GLY A 283 -19.31 -7.29 -7.01
CA GLY A 283 -17.90 -7.69 -6.98
C GLY A 283 -16.92 -6.51 -6.96
N PRO A 284 -15.65 -6.77 -6.62
CA PRO A 284 -14.62 -5.73 -6.68
C PRO A 284 -14.51 -5.19 -8.11
N TRP A 285 -14.46 -3.87 -8.25
CA TRP A 285 -14.30 -3.20 -9.54
C TRP A 285 -13.18 -2.16 -9.44
N PRO A 286 -12.38 -1.94 -10.49
CA PRO A 286 -11.34 -0.93 -10.45
C PRO A 286 -11.88 0.47 -10.15
N GLU A 287 -11.00 1.30 -9.63
CA GLU A 287 -11.31 2.67 -9.34
C GLU A 287 -10.17 3.64 -9.52
N ILE A 288 -10.48 4.80 -10.06
CA ILE A 288 -9.59 5.97 -10.03
C ILE A 288 -9.52 6.46 -8.59
N ILE A 289 -8.35 6.32 -7.98
CA ILE A 289 -8.08 6.73 -6.60
C ILE A 289 -7.37 8.09 -6.52
N SER A 290 -6.87 8.57 -7.65
CA SER A 290 -6.21 9.87 -7.80
C SER A 290 -6.59 10.51 -9.12
N GLN A 291 -6.88 11.81 -9.11
CA GLN A 291 -7.04 12.62 -10.30
C GLN A 291 -5.93 13.66 -10.39
N SER A 292 -5.44 13.90 -11.60
CA SER A 292 -4.48 14.97 -11.91
C SER A 292 -5.18 16.07 -12.70
N THR A 293 -4.66 17.29 -12.62
CA THR A 293 -5.23 18.46 -13.31
C THR A 293 -4.20 19.03 -14.27
N VAL A 294 -4.64 19.37 -15.47
CA VAL A 294 -3.87 20.07 -16.50
C VAL A 294 -4.27 21.55 -16.48
N GLU A 295 -3.31 22.45 -16.41
CA GLU A 295 -3.57 23.88 -16.53
C GLU A 295 -3.73 24.30 -17.99
N GLU A 296 -4.52 25.35 -18.26
CA GLU A 296 -4.69 25.89 -19.61
C GLU A 296 -3.46 26.71 -20.03
N GLY A 297 -3.05 26.58 -21.28
CA GLY A 297 -2.05 27.43 -21.90
C GLY A 297 -0.60 26.96 -21.72
N LEU A 298 -0.37 25.78 -21.13
CA LEU A 298 0.95 25.15 -21.09
C LEU A 298 1.36 24.74 -22.51
N GLY A 299 2.50 25.24 -22.99
CA GLY A 299 2.94 25.02 -24.36
C GLY A 299 4.46 25.09 -24.50
N GLY A 300 4.94 24.89 -25.72
CA GLY A 300 6.36 24.96 -26.03
C GLY A 300 6.60 24.99 -27.53
N GLN A 301 7.86 24.99 -27.95
CA GLN A 301 8.24 25.20 -29.36
C GLN A 301 7.60 24.17 -30.33
N PHE A 302 7.17 23.01 -29.84
CA PHE A 302 6.55 21.93 -30.63
C PHE A 302 5.27 21.36 -30.03
N LYS A 303 4.67 22.05 -29.05
CA LYS A 303 3.47 21.58 -28.32
C LYS A 303 2.39 22.65 -28.38
N ASP A 304 1.18 22.26 -28.73
CA ASP A 304 0.03 23.18 -28.71
C ASP A 304 -0.23 23.67 -27.28
N PRO A 305 -0.78 24.87 -27.06
CA PRO A 305 -1.23 25.26 -25.73
C PRO A 305 -2.26 24.25 -25.20
N THR A 306 -2.10 23.79 -23.95
CA THR A 306 -3.01 22.84 -23.33
C THR A 306 -4.39 23.44 -23.06
N ASN A 307 -5.40 22.59 -23.09
CA ASN A 307 -6.72 22.84 -22.54
C ASN A 307 -6.74 22.43 -21.06
N CYS A 308 -7.45 23.19 -20.22
CA CYS A 308 -7.70 22.78 -18.85
C CYS A 308 -8.56 21.50 -18.82
N GLN A 309 -8.11 20.49 -18.09
CA GLN A 309 -8.82 19.22 -17.94
C GLN A 309 -8.39 18.47 -16.68
N VAL A 310 -9.14 17.43 -16.33
CA VAL A 310 -8.86 16.51 -15.23
C VAL A 310 -8.84 15.09 -15.80
N PHE A 311 -7.85 14.30 -15.42
CA PHE A 311 -7.69 12.92 -15.88
C PHE A 311 -7.37 11.99 -14.71
N GLY A 312 -7.52 10.68 -14.93
CA GLY A 312 -7.17 9.67 -13.92
C GLY A 312 -5.66 9.51 -13.81
N GLY A 313 -5.09 9.81 -12.65
CA GLY A 313 -3.66 9.61 -12.38
C GLY A 313 -3.33 8.19 -11.95
N ILE A 314 -4.12 7.63 -11.03
CA ILE A 314 -3.87 6.30 -10.44
C ILE A 314 -5.17 5.50 -10.38
N CYS A 315 -5.15 4.26 -10.88
CA CYS A 315 -6.25 3.32 -10.80
C CYS A 315 -5.86 2.10 -9.94
N ALA A 316 -6.76 1.64 -9.08
CA ALA A 316 -6.53 0.50 -8.21
C ALA A 316 -7.69 -0.51 -8.30
N TYR A 317 -7.37 -1.79 -8.21
CA TYR A 317 -8.30 -2.90 -8.15
C TYR A 317 -7.95 -3.79 -6.94
N ASP A 318 -8.85 -3.86 -5.96
CA ASP A 318 -8.70 -4.76 -4.81
C ASP A 318 -9.26 -6.15 -5.12
N GLY A 319 -8.41 -7.05 -5.61
CA GLY A 319 -8.78 -8.42 -5.96
C GLY A 319 -8.99 -9.37 -4.78
N HIS A 320 -8.66 -8.96 -3.54
CA HIS A 320 -8.68 -9.88 -2.39
C HIS A 320 -10.06 -10.44 -2.07
N ASP A 321 -11.12 -9.65 -2.26
CA ASP A 321 -12.50 -10.10 -2.04
C ASP A 321 -12.96 -11.14 -3.09
N ALA A 322 -12.28 -11.21 -4.23
CA ALA A 322 -12.46 -12.22 -5.28
C ALA A 322 -11.36 -13.29 -5.28
N GLU A 323 -10.54 -13.35 -4.22
CA GLU A 323 -9.43 -14.31 -4.04
C GLU A 323 -8.36 -14.25 -5.15
N VAL A 324 -8.20 -13.10 -5.82
CA VAL A 324 -7.16 -12.86 -6.83
C VAL A 324 -6.24 -11.70 -6.43
N GLY A 325 -5.16 -11.52 -7.19
CA GLY A 325 -4.17 -10.47 -6.96
C GLY A 325 -4.73 -9.06 -7.12
N ARG A 326 -4.21 -8.14 -6.30
CA ARG A 326 -4.47 -6.70 -6.43
C ARG A 326 -3.72 -6.12 -7.61
N VAL A 327 -4.28 -5.07 -8.23
CA VAL A 327 -3.66 -4.38 -9.37
C VAL A 327 -3.64 -2.88 -9.12
N VAL A 328 -2.53 -2.23 -9.46
CA VAL A 328 -2.42 -0.77 -9.54
C VAL A 328 -1.85 -0.39 -10.90
N THR A 329 -2.48 0.59 -11.55
CA THR A 329 -1.89 1.27 -12.69
C THR A 329 -1.64 2.73 -12.38
N ASP A 330 -0.57 3.25 -12.97
CA ASP A 330 -0.18 4.66 -12.88
C ASP A 330 -0.16 5.28 -14.29
N ALA A 331 -0.46 6.57 -14.38
CA ALA A 331 -0.53 7.29 -15.64
C ALA A 331 0.85 7.37 -16.32
N THR A 332 1.91 7.58 -15.52
CA THR A 332 3.28 7.75 -16.04
C THR A 332 4.36 7.06 -15.19
N TRP A 333 5.42 6.58 -15.84
CA TRP A 333 6.64 6.15 -15.15
C TRP A 333 7.51 7.33 -14.68
N HIS A 334 7.22 8.56 -15.13
CA HIS A 334 7.90 9.76 -14.65
C HIS A 334 7.74 9.99 -13.14
N HIS A 335 6.70 9.42 -12.55
CA HIS A 335 6.53 9.40 -11.10
C HIS A 335 7.64 8.65 -10.34
N PHE A 336 8.45 7.83 -11.01
CA PHE A 336 9.37 6.89 -10.38
C PHE A 336 10.84 7.06 -10.78
N VAL A 337 11.11 7.73 -11.89
CA VAL A 337 12.48 7.85 -12.41
C VAL A 337 13.28 8.92 -11.68
N ASN A 338 14.57 8.67 -11.51
CA ASN A 338 15.48 9.55 -10.80
C ASN A 338 15.51 10.96 -11.38
N TYR A 339 15.34 11.09 -12.70
CA TYR A 339 15.35 12.39 -13.38
C TYR A 339 14.36 13.37 -12.74
N ASN A 340 13.08 12.98 -12.61
CA ASN A 340 12.06 13.81 -11.99
C ASN A 340 12.26 13.88 -10.46
N LEU A 341 12.67 12.78 -9.83
CA LEU A 341 12.84 12.75 -8.37
C LEU A 341 14.00 13.60 -7.85
N ASN A 342 15.04 13.81 -8.67
CA ASN A 342 16.21 14.59 -8.28
C ASN A 342 15.91 16.07 -8.09
N GLY A 343 14.86 16.59 -8.74
CA GLY A 343 14.44 17.98 -8.62
C GLY A 343 13.96 18.37 -7.23
N PHE A 344 13.45 17.40 -6.47
CA PHE A 344 12.97 17.58 -5.10
C PHE A 344 14.08 17.65 -4.04
N ILE A 345 15.35 17.43 -4.40
CA ILE A 345 16.45 17.37 -3.42
C ILE A 345 17.04 18.76 -3.20
N GLY A 346 17.16 19.16 -1.92
CA GLY A 346 17.87 20.38 -1.52
C GLY A 346 17.00 21.61 -1.26
N ASP A 347 15.67 21.45 -1.32
CA ASP A 347 14.67 22.44 -0.90
C ASP A 347 13.66 21.80 0.06
N ASP A 348 13.21 22.54 1.09
CA ASP A 348 12.34 22.00 2.14
C ASP A 348 10.96 21.57 1.60
N GLU A 349 10.39 22.31 0.64
CA GLU A 349 9.09 21.98 0.04
C GLU A 349 9.24 20.78 -0.90
N GLY A 350 10.32 20.76 -1.67
CA GLY A 350 10.67 19.62 -2.52
C GLY A 350 10.87 18.33 -1.71
N GLU A 351 11.64 18.40 -0.62
CA GLU A 351 11.90 17.24 0.24
C GLU A 351 10.62 16.71 0.91
N ALA A 352 9.70 17.60 1.29
CA ALA A 352 8.38 17.21 1.81
C ALA A 352 7.51 16.51 0.74
N ALA A 353 7.58 16.94 -0.52
CA ALA A 353 6.93 16.25 -1.63
C ALA A 353 7.56 14.88 -1.88
N LEU A 354 8.90 14.80 -1.87
CA LEU A 354 9.62 13.55 -2.04
C LEU A 354 9.27 12.54 -0.94
N ASP A 355 9.11 12.96 0.32
CA ASP A 355 8.70 12.03 1.39
C ASP A 355 7.28 11.46 1.15
N GLN A 356 6.33 12.28 0.66
CA GLN A 356 5.01 11.79 0.26
C GLN A 356 5.09 10.77 -0.88
N ILE A 357 5.91 11.03 -1.89
CA ILE A 357 6.16 10.13 -3.03
C ILE A 357 6.78 8.81 -2.54
N GLN A 358 7.76 8.89 -1.64
CA GLN A 358 8.37 7.73 -1.02
C GLN A 358 7.37 6.94 -0.16
N HIS A 359 6.42 7.60 0.51
CA HIS A 359 5.31 6.94 1.18
C HIS A 359 4.40 6.19 0.20
N TYR A 360 4.12 6.75 -0.97
CA TYR A 360 3.36 6.05 -2.01
C TYR A 360 4.05 4.75 -2.43
N TYR A 361 5.36 4.75 -2.64
CA TYR A 361 6.11 3.52 -2.99
C TYR A 361 6.00 2.44 -1.92
N ARG A 362 6.15 2.84 -0.64
CA ARG A 362 6.04 1.93 0.51
C ARG A 362 4.62 1.39 0.65
N ASN A 363 3.62 2.23 0.44
CA ASN A 363 2.22 1.83 0.45
C ASN A 363 1.90 0.87 -0.70
N LEU A 364 2.45 1.11 -1.89
CA LEU A 364 2.31 0.22 -3.04
C LEU A 364 2.84 -1.18 -2.74
N ALA A 365 4.05 -1.26 -2.16
CA ALA A 365 4.68 -2.52 -1.78
C ALA A 365 3.95 -3.26 -0.66
N VAL A 366 3.28 -2.56 0.26
CA VAL A 366 2.42 -3.24 1.25
C VAL A 366 1.10 -3.66 0.62
N TRP A 367 0.42 -2.74 -0.06
CA TRP A 367 -0.96 -2.93 -0.52
C TRP A 367 -1.07 -4.01 -1.59
N LEU A 368 -0.11 -4.12 -2.51
CA LEU A 368 -0.07 -5.19 -3.52
C LEU A 368 0.29 -6.57 -2.95
N SER A 369 0.63 -6.69 -1.68
CA SER A 369 1.01 -7.98 -1.11
C SER A 369 -0.18 -8.95 -1.09
N PRO A 370 0.03 -10.24 -1.44
CA PRO A 370 -1.03 -11.24 -1.39
C PRO A 370 -1.63 -11.38 0.02
N SER A 371 -2.88 -11.83 0.12
CA SER A 371 -3.61 -11.82 1.39
C SER A 371 -2.95 -12.66 2.50
N ASN A 372 -2.21 -13.73 2.16
CA ASN A 372 -1.44 -14.51 3.14
C ASN A 372 -0.29 -13.69 3.75
N MET A 373 0.31 -12.78 2.98
CA MET A 373 1.39 -11.92 3.41
C MET A 373 0.87 -10.74 4.24
N ILE A 374 -0.30 -10.19 3.88
CA ILE A 374 -1.02 -9.24 4.75
C ILE A 374 -1.33 -9.88 6.11
N ARG A 375 -1.82 -11.13 6.14
CA ARG A 375 -2.03 -11.87 7.40
C ARG A 375 -0.73 -12.04 8.19
N CYS A 376 0.38 -12.36 7.53
CA CYS A 376 1.69 -12.39 8.17
C CYS A 376 2.01 -11.05 8.86
N MET A 377 1.90 -9.94 8.12
CA MET A 377 2.20 -8.61 8.64
C MET A 377 1.30 -8.28 9.84
N ASN A 378 0.02 -8.59 9.75
CA ASN A 378 -0.96 -8.37 10.83
C ASN A 378 -0.60 -9.14 12.11
N ARG A 379 -0.14 -10.40 12.02
CA ARG A 379 0.37 -11.15 13.17
C ARG A 379 1.60 -10.48 13.79
N ARG A 380 2.54 -10.03 12.97
CA ARG A 380 3.76 -9.36 13.45
C ARG A 380 3.42 -8.06 14.15
N LYS A 381 2.54 -7.24 13.57
CA LYS A 381 2.08 -6.01 14.20
C LYS A 381 1.40 -6.29 15.54
N THR A 382 0.53 -7.30 15.65
CA THR A 382 -0.10 -7.72 16.92
C THR A 382 0.96 -7.99 17.99
N LEU A 383 1.95 -8.81 17.67
CA LEU A 383 3.01 -9.17 18.61
C LEU A 383 3.89 -7.97 18.97
N LEU A 384 4.19 -7.10 18.02
CA LEU A 384 5.00 -5.90 18.25
C LEU A 384 4.28 -4.93 19.19
N ILE A 385 2.98 -4.69 19.00
CA ILE A 385 2.19 -3.85 19.92
C ILE A 385 2.23 -4.41 21.33
N LEU A 386 2.04 -5.72 21.50
CA LEU A 386 2.02 -6.36 22.82
C LEU A 386 3.40 -6.32 23.48
N LEU A 387 4.46 -6.63 22.74
CA LEU A 387 5.79 -6.87 23.32
C LEU A 387 6.67 -5.64 23.40
N ARG A 388 6.44 -4.61 22.57
CA ARG A 388 7.24 -3.36 22.59
C ARG A 388 6.51 -2.22 23.28
N SER A 389 5.21 -2.11 23.07
CA SER A 389 4.44 -0.94 23.52
C SER A 389 3.72 -1.18 24.84
N HIS A 390 3.68 -2.42 25.34
CA HIS A 390 3.07 -2.78 26.63
C HIS A 390 1.65 -2.21 26.79
N VAL A 391 0.86 -2.29 25.71
CA VAL A 391 -0.45 -1.60 25.65
C VAL A 391 -1.42 -2.11 26.70
N VAL A 392 -1.34 -3.40 27.06
CA VAL A 392 -2.22 -4.01 28.06
C VAL A 392 -1.84 -3.50 29.45
N GLU A 393 -0.55 -3.39 29.73
CA GLU A 393 0.00 -2.90 30.99
C GLU A 393 -0.17 -1.39 31.16
N ALA A 394 -0.26 -0.64 30.05
CA ALA A 394 -0.59 0.79 30.08
C ALA A 394 -2.04 1.03 30.56
N VAL A 395 -2.96 0.10 30.29
CA VAL A 395 -4.38 0.20 30.65
C VAL A 395 -4.72 -0.57 31.93
N SER A 396 -3.96 -1.62 32.26
CA SER A 396 -4.21 -2.50 33.41
C SER A 396 -3.21 -2.35 34.54
N SER A 397 -3.71 -2.34 35.77
CA SER A 397 -2.91 -2.66 36.96
C SER A 397 -2.80 -4.17 37.22
N ARG A 398 -3.50 -5.02 36.44
CA ARG A 398 -3.47 -6.48 36.60
C ARG A 398 -2.36 -7.06 35.75
N SER A 399 -1.56 -7.96 36.34
CA SER A 399 -0.47 -8.63 35.62
C SER A 399 -0.95 -9.64 34.57
N HIS A 400 -2.14 -10.23 34.75
CA HIS A 400 -2.67 -11.28 33.85
C HIS A 400 -4.19 -11.11 33.67
N PRO A 401 -4.65 -10.06 32.96
CA PRO A 401 -6.07 -9.86 32.71
C PRO A 401 -6.63 -11.00 31.85
N ARG A 402 -7.79 -11.56 32.25
CA ARG A 402 -8.52 -12.57 31.47
C ARG A 402 -9.75 -11.95 30.84
N LEU A 403 -9.84 -11.94 29.51
CA LEU A 403 -10.87 -11.37 28.65
C LEU A 403 -12.29 -11.64 29.16
N GLN A 404 -12.56 -12.88 29.56
CA GLN A 404 -13.85 -13.31 30.10
C GLN A 404 -14.26 -12.55 31.38
N GLN A 405 -13.30 -12.07 32.16
CA GLN A 405 -13.49 -11.36 33.43
C GLN A 405 -13.40 -9.84 33.29
N LEU A 406 -13.11 -9.32 32.10
CA LEU A 406 -12.98 -7.89 31.85
C LEU A 406 -14.33 -7.29 31.43
N SER A 407 -14.51 -6.01 31.76
CA SER A 407 -15.64 -5.21 31.29
C SER A 407 -15.43 -4.82 29.82
N THR A 408 -16.52 -4.56 29.12
CA THR A 408 -16.49 -4.08 27.73
C THR A 408 -15.70 -2.77 27.60
N SER A 409 -15.83 -1.85 28.57
CA SER A 409 -15.06 -0.59 28.60
C SER A 409 -13.56 -0.84 28.66
N PHE A 410 -13.10 -1.78 29.48
CA PHE A 410 -11.67 -2.08 29.57
C PHE A 410 -11.12 -2.63 28.24
N ILE A 411 -11.89 -3.52 27.59
CA ILE A 411 -11.50 -4.09 26.29
C ILE A 411 -11.44 -2.98 25.23
N TRP A 412 -12.41 -2.07 25.25
CA TRP A 412 -12.45 -0.89 24.39
C TRP A 412 -11.20 -0.01 24.59
N ASP A 413 -10.85 0.32 25.83
CA ASP A 413 -9.68 1.14 26.17
C ASP A 413 -8.38 0.52 25.61
N VAL A 414 -8.19 -0.80 25.75
CA VAL A 414 -7.05 -1.50 25.14
C VAL A 414 -7.03 -1.32 23.62
N GLY A 415 -8.18 -1.43 22.97
CA GLY A 415 -8.31 -1.22 21.52
C GLY A 415 -7.95 0.20 21.08
N VAL A 416 -8.45 1.21 21.80
CA VAL A 416 -8.16 2.63 21.55
C VAL A 416 -6.66 2.89 21.68
N HIS A 417 -6.04 2.45 22.77
CA HIS A 417 -4.61 2.63 22.99
C HIS A 417 -3.76 1.87 21.97
N ALA A 418 -4.18 0.68 21.56
CA ALA A 418 -3.48 -0.08 20.54
C ALA A 418 -3.52 0.62 19.17
N ARG A 419 -4.65 1.22 18.82
CA ARG A 419 -4.74 2.03 17.60
C ARG A 419 -3.86 3.27 17.68
N ASP A 420 -3.79 3.95 18.82
CA ASP A 420 -2.90 5.10 19.02
C ASP A 420 -1.43 4.71 18.82
N VAL A 421 -0.99 3.61 19.44
CA VAL A 421 0.36 3.06 19.28
C VAL A 421 0.66 2.75 17.82
N LEU A 422 -0.28 2.11 17.13
CA LEU A 422 -0.13 1.75 15.73
C LEU A 422 -0.04 2.97 14.81
N GLY A 423 -0.81 4.03 15.09
CA GLY A 423 -0.78 5.27 14.32
C GLY A 423 0.54 6.04 14.40
N ARG A 424 1.45 5.67 15.32
CA ARG A 424 2.81 6.22 15.39
C ARG A 424 3.79 5.52 14.45
N GLU A 425 3.46 4.30 14.02
CA GLU A 425 4.33 3.46 13.21
C GLU A 425 3.79 3.28 11.79
N ALA A 426 2.47 3.39 11.60
CA ALA A 426 1.79 3.21 10.32
C ALA A 426 0.88 4.40 10.01
N SER A 427 0.59 4.63 8.73
CA SER A 427 -0.40 5.64 8.33
C SER A 427 -1.78 5.33 8.93
N GLN A 428 -2.61 6.36 9.09
CA GLN A 428 -3.95 6.19 9.67
C GLN A 428 -4.80 5.18 8.89
N CYS A 429 -4.64 5.14 7.56
CA CYS A 429 -5.36 4.20 6.71
C CYS A 429 -4.86 2.77 6.90
N GLN A 430 -3.55 2.54 6.94
CA GLN A 430 -3.00 1.22 7.17
C GLN A 430 -3.32 0.70 8.58
N ALA A 431 -3.34 1.60 9.57
CA ALA A 431 -3.75 1.28 10.92
C ALA A 431 -5.21 0.80 10.99
N PHE A 432 -6.07 1.51 10.26
CA PHE A 432 -7.49 1.21 10.19
C PHE A 432 -7.80 -0.05 9.36
N GLU A 433 -7.17 -0.23 8.20
CA GLU A 433 -7.27 -1.43 7.36
C GLU A 433 -6.91 -2.68 8.15
N TRP A 434 -5.79 -2.64 8.91
CA TRP A 434 -5.42 -3.77 9.76
C TRP A 434 -6.48 -4.08 10.83
N MET A 435 -7.01 -3.07 11.50
CA MET A 435 -8.10 -3.28 12.47
C MET A 435 -9.32 -3.96 11.81
N LEU A 436 -9.69 -3.50 10.61
CA LEU A 436 -10.81 -4.08 9.84
C LEU A 436 -10.52 -5.53 9.45
N ASP A 437 -9.32 -5.84 8.96
CA ASP A 437 -8.92 -7.20 8.59
C ASP A 437 -8.99 -8.18 9.76
N LEU A 438 -8.62 -7.74 10.97
CA LEU A 438 -8.69 -8.57 12.16
C LEU A 438 -10.12 -8.90 12.56
N ILE A 439 -11.03 -7.93 12.47
CA ILE A 439 -12.42 -8.12 12.91
C ILE A 439 -13.30 -8.74 11.83
N ARG A 440 -12.94 -8.58 10.55
CA ARG A 440 -13.71 -9.04 9.38
C ARG A 440 -14.27 -10.46 9.53
N PRO A 441 -13.51 -11.48 9.98
CA PRO A 441 -14.05 -12.85 10.06
C PRO A 441 -15.17 -13.05 11.08
N ASN A 442 -15.36 -12.11 12.01
CA ASN A 442 -16.27 -12.25 13.16
C ASN A 442 -17.37 -11.18 13.20
N VAL A 443 -17.38 -10.26 12.24
CA VAL A 443 -18.33 -9.15 12.17
C VAL A 443 -19.28 -9.39 10.99
N PRO A 444 -20.61 -9.26 11.16
CA PRO A 444 -21.54 -9.38 10.05
C PRO A 444 -21.22 -8.38 8.93
N ASP A 445 -21.41 -8.79 7.68
CA ASP A 445 -21.18 -7.93 6.50
C ASP A 445 -21.86 -6.57 6.64
N LEU A 446 -23.09 -6.53 7.16
CA LEU A 446 -23.83 -5.28 7.35
C LEU A 446 -23.04 -4.26 8.20
N VAL A 447 -22.34 -4.73 9.24
CA VAL A 447 -21.53 -3.87 10.13
C VAL A 447 -20.22 -3.49 9.44
N LEU A 448 -19.56 -4.43 8.75
CA LEU A 448 -18.37 -4.14 7.95
C LEU A 448 -18.66 -3.13 6.85
N ASP A 449 -19.80 -3.24 6.18
CA ASP A 449 -20.25 -2.32 5.15
C ASP A 449 -20.46 -0.90 5.70
N VAL A 450 -20.56 -0.71 7.03
CA VAL A 450 -20.60 0.64 7.63
C VAL A 450 -19.21 1.07 8.15
N LEU A 451 -18.39 0.12 8.60
CA LEU A 451 -17.07 0.40 9.18
C LEU A 451 -15.97 0.55 8.12
N HIS A 452 -16.12 -0.04 6.95
CA HIS A 452 -15.07 -0.16 5.94
C HIS A 452 -15.23 0.93 4.86
N PRO A 453 -14.51 2.07 4.94
CA PRO A 453 -14.65 3.19 3.99
C PRO A 453 -14.45 2.80 2.54
N TRP A 454 -13.56 1.83 2.30
CA TRP A 454 -13.14 1.43 0.97
C TRP A 454 -14.01 0.31 0.38
N ARG A 455 -15.00 -0.22 1.12
CA ARG A 455 -15.85 -1.30 0.60
C ARG A 455 -17.00 -0.70 -0.21
N ARG A 456 -17.04 -1.02 -1.50
CA ARG A 456 -18.10 -0.58 -2.41
C ARG A 456 -19.29 -1.51 -2.27
N LYS A 457 -20.27 -1.11 -1.46
CA LYS A 457 -21.66 -1.48 -1.76
C LYS A 457 -22.44 -0.20 -1.98
N PRO A 458 -23.00 0.03 -3.18
CA PRO A 458 -23.91 1.14 -3.40
C PRO A 458 -25.13 0.91 -2.51
N ARG A 459 -25.10 1.47 -1.29
CA ARG A 459 -26.29 1.49 -0.47
C ARG A 459 -27.26 2.46 -1.13
N PRO A 460 -28.53 2.08 -1.35
CA PRO A 460 -29.54 3.09 -1.60
C PRO A 460 -29.48 4.05 -0.42
N ILE A 461 -29.10 5.31 -0.69
CA ILE A 461 -29.13 6.38 0.30
C ILE A 461 -30.57 6.35 0.84
N PRO A 462 -30.79 6.04 2.13
CA PRO A 462 -32.14 6.01 2.66
C PRO A 462 -32.80 7.36 2.34
N SER A 463 -34.05 7.34 1.89
CA SER A 463 -34.76 8.57 1.58
C SER A 463 -34.67 9.54 2.77
N GLY A 464 -33.98 10.67 2.59
CA GLY A 464 -33.90 11.75 3.59
C GLY A 464 -32.57 11.96 4.34
N ASP A 465 -31.40 11.63 3.79
CA ASP A 465 -30.05 11.88 4.36
C ASP A 465 -30.01 11.72 5.90
N PRO A 466 -30.25 10.49 6.42
CA PRO A 466 -30.44 10.30 7.85
C PRO A 466 -29.17 10.61 8.63
N ILE A 467 -29.30 11.37 9.73
CA ILE A 467 -28.22 11.57 10.69
C ILE A 467 -27.89 10.20 11.33
N PRO A 468 -26.63 9.73 11.26
CA PRO A 468 -26.31 8.36 11.67
C PRO A 468 -26.11 8.24 13.19
N TRP A 469 -27.12 8.47 14.02
CA TRP A 469 -27.02 8.63 15.49
C TRP A 469 -26.20 7.61 16.32
N ILE A 470 -25.79 6.46 15.78
CA ILE A 470 -25.05 5.40 16.49
C ILE A 470 -23.65 5.25 15.88
N ASN A 471 -22.59 5.42 16.69
CA ASN A 471 -21.21 5.12 16.30
C ASN A 471 -20.84 3.64 16.52
N LEU A 472 -20.48 2.93 15.45
CA LEU A 472 -20.02 1.54 15.52
C LEU A 472 -18.49 1.40 15.60
N GLU A 473 -17.73 2.49 15.47
CA GLU A 473 -16.26 2.46 15.62
C GLU A 473 -15.79 1.82 16.94
N PRO A 474 -16.45 2.05 18.10
CA PRO A 474 -16.12 1.32 19.33
C PRO A 474 -16.21 -0.20 19.19
N MET A 475 -17.05 -0.75 18.29
CA MET A 475 -17.07 -2.19 18.03
C MET A 475 -15.77 -2.68 17.39
N ALA A 476 -15.22 -1.91 16.45
CA ALA A 476 -13.95 -2.25 15.82
C ALA A 476 -12.81 -2.21 16.84
N GLU A 477 -12.78 -1.18 17.68
CA GLU A 477 -11.81 -1.02 18.76
C GLU A 477 -11.94 -2.13 19.82
N ILE A 478 -13.16 -2.49 20.23
CA ILE A 478 -13.41 -3.62 21.13
C ILE A 478 -12.96 -4.94 20.51
N GLY A 479 -13.25 -5.17 19.23
CA GLY A 479 -12.77 -6.35 18.52
C GLY A 479 -11.23 -6.42 18.53
N PHE A 480 -10.58 -5.29 18.24
CA PHE A 480 -9.11 -5.20 18.24
C PHE A 480 -8.52 -5.43 19.63
N GLY A 481 -9.06 -4.79 20.67
CA GLY A 481 -8.66 -5.01 22.05
C GLY A 481 -8.87 -6.46 22.50
N GLY A 482 -9.96 -7.10 22.05
CA GLY A 482 -10.24 -8.52 22.27
C GLY A 482 -9.18 -9.43 21.66
N ALA A 483 -8.76 -9.17 20.41
CA ALA A 483 -7.70 -9.91 19.75
C ALA A 483 -6.38 -9.83 20.53
N LEU A 484 -5.98 -8.61 20.93
CA LEU A 484 -4.75 -8.36 21.68
C LEU A 484 -4.76 -9.04 23.04
N LEU A 485 -5.86 -8.93 23.79
CA LEU A 485 -6.01 -9.56 25.10
C LEU A 485 -5.97 -11.10 25.00
N ALA A 486 -6.60 -11.68 23.99
CA ALA A 486 -6.57 -13.13 23.77
C ALA A 486 -5.15 -13.63 23.46
N VAL A 487 -4.38 -12.89 22.67
CA VAL A 487 -2.96 -13.21 22.43
C VAL A 487 -2.15 -13.02 23.71
N HIS A 488 -2.33 -11.90 24.41
CA HIS A 488 -1.65 -11.59 25.67
C HIS A 488 -1.84 -12.69 26.73
N GLU A 489 -3.06 -13.18 26.93
CA GLU A 489 -3.37 -14.29 27.86
C GLU A 489 -2.64 -15.59 27.56
N GLN A 490 -2.24 -15.78 26.30
CA GLN A 490 -1.55 -16.97 25.85
C GLN A 490 -0.04 -16.77 25.71
N LEU A 491 0.50 -15.54 25.78
CA LEU A 491 1.93 -15.27 25.53
C LEU A 491 2.85 -16.20 26.32
N ASP A 492 2.61 -16.40 27.62
CA ASP A 492 3.45 -17.29 28.46
C ASP A 492 3.31 -18.79 28.13
N LYS A 493 2.20 -19.17 27.48
CA LYS A 493 1.89 -20.56 27.08
C LYS A 493 2.26 -20.86 25.63
N LEU A 494 2.50 -19.82 24.85
CA LEU A 494 2.87 -19.92 23.45
C LEU A 494 4.32 -20.37 23.38
N ASP A 495 4.54 -21.64 23.04
CA ASP A 495 5.87 -22.13 22.70
C ASP A 495 6.34 -21.43 21.41
N PRO A 496 7.40 -20.59 21.45
CA PRO A 496 7.88 -19.89 20.27
C PRO A 496 8.21 -20.84 19.12
N LYS A 497 8.73 -22.04 19.42
CA LYS A 497 9.06 -23.05 18.40
C LYS A 497 7.81 -23.65 17.76
N ARG A 498 6.70 -23.69 18.49
CA ARG A 498 5.41 -24.17 17.97
C ARG A 498 4.74 -23.10 17.12
N LEU A 499 4.74 -21.85 17.57
CA LEU A 499 4.23 -20.73 16.77
C LEU A 499 5.02 -20.51 15.49
N GLU A 500 6.33 -20.71 15.52
CA GLU A 500 7.17 -20.71 14.32
C GLU A 500 6.78 -21.78 13.30
N LYS A 501 6.14 -22.87 13.74
CA LYS A 501 5.71 -23.98 12.87
C LYS A 501 4.26 -23.85 12.41
N ASP A 502 3.41 -23.21 13.20
CA ASP A 502 1.99 -23.04 12.91
C ASP A 502 1.49 -21.66 13.35
N GLU A 503 1.76 -20.67 12.51
CA GLU A 503 1.29 -19.30 12.76
C GLU A 503 -0.24 -19.16 12.64
N SER A 504 -0.93 -20.12 12.02
CA SER A 504 -2.40 -20.13 11.95
C SER A 504 -3.05 -20.22 13.35
N GLN A 505 -2.29 -20.71 14.33
CA GLN A 505 -2.71 -20.69 15.73
C GLN A 505 -2.94 -19.25 16.24
N LEU A 506 -2.11 -18.28 15.84
CA LEU A 506 -2.32 -16.87 16.23
C LEU A 506 -3.61 -16.31 15.63
N ASP A 507 -3.90 -16.61 14.37
CA ASP A 507 -5.16 -16.17 13.75
C ASP A 507 -6.38 -16.72 14.49
N LYS A 508 -6.34 -17.99 14.88
CA LYS A 508 -7.40 -18.62 15.68
C LYS A 508 -7.57 -17.95 17.03
N ILE A 509 -6.47 -17.66 17.73
CA ILE A 509 -6.50 -16.97 19.04
C ILE A 509 -7.08 -15.56 18.89
N MET A 510 -6.59 -14.80 17.90
CA MET A 510 -7.09 -13.46 17.61
C MET A 510 -8.59 -13.49 17.27
N ALA A 511 -9.01 -14.37 16.36
CA ALA A 511 -10.41 -14.50 15.98
C ALA A 511 -11.32 -14.88 17.16
N GLN A 512 -10.88 -15.80 18.03
CA GLN A 512 -11.60 -16.12 19.26
C GLN A 512 -11.72 -14.92 20.20
N GLY A 513 -10.64 -14.15 20.35
CA GLY A 513 -10.61 -12.91 21.13
C GLY A 513 -11.59 -11.86 20.60
N VAL A 514 -11.59 -11.63 19.29
CA VAL A 514 -12.55 -10.75 18.62
C VAL A 514 -13.97 -11.22 18.89
N SER A 515 -14.27 -12.49 18.62
CA SER A 515 -15.61 -13.07 18.78
C SER A 515 -16.14 -12.89 20.20
N GLU A 516 -15.33 -13.22 21.21
CA GLU A 516 -15.71 -13.10 22.62
C GLU A 516 -15.90 -11.63 23.04
N ALA A 517 -15.03 -10.73 22.58
CA ALA A 517 -15.14 -9.30 22.88
C ALA A 517 -16.39 -8.67 22.24
N LEU A 518 -16.69 -8.99 20.98
CA LEU A 518 -17.89 -8.51 20.29
C LEU A 518 -19.17 -9.07 20.92
N ARG A 519 -19.17 -10.34 21.32
CA ARG A 519 -20.28 -10.97 22.06
C ARG A 519 -20.55 -10.25 23.39
N LYS A 520 -19.50 -9.82 24.10
CA LYS A 520 -19.61 -8.99 25.31
C LYS A 520 -20.09 -7.57 25.03
N ALA A 521 -19.80 -7.03 23.85
CA ALA A 521 -20.24 -5.70 23.44
C ALA A 521 -21.71 -5.64 23.01
N THR A 522 -22.26 -6.74 22.48
CA THR A 522 -23.63 -6.78 21.94
C THR A 522 -24.70 -6.27 22.93
N PRO A 523 -24.72 -6.67 24.22
CA PRO A 523 -25.68 -6.14 25.17
C PRO A 523 -25.56 -4.63 25.40
N SER A 524 -24.33 -4.12 25.43
CA SER A 524 -24.06 -2.68 25.60
C SER A 524 -24.55 -1.87 24.40
N LEU A 525 -24.36 -2.38 23.17
CA LEU A 525 -24.91 -1.78 21.97
C LEU A 525 -26.45 -1.78 21.99
N ALA A 526 -27.07 -2.90 22.37
CA ALA A 526 -28.52 -3.00 22.46
C ALA A 526 -29.10 -2.01 23.48
N GLU A 527 -28.41 -1.78 24.60
CA GLU A 527 -28.78 -0.78 25.60
C GLU A 527 -28.67 0.65 25.04
N SER A 528 -27.59 0.97 24.31
CA SER A 528 -27.46 2.28 23.64
C SER A 528 -28.56 2.53 22.60
N VAL A 529 -28.91 1.52 21.79
CA VAL A 529 -30.01 1.60 20.83
C VAL A 529 -31.34 1.84 21.55
N LYS A 530 -31.60 1.12 22.65
CA LYS A 530 -32.81 1.28 23.45
C LYS A 530 -32.91 2.69 24.04
N ALA A 531 -31.83 3.21 24.61
CA ALA A 531 -31.79 4.57 25.17
C ALA A 531 -32.10 5.63 24.11
N LEU A 532 -31.52 5.51 22.91
CA LEU A 532 -31.82 6.40 21.79
C LEU A 532 -33.29 6.32 21.34
N SER A 533 -33.86 5.11 21.29
CA SER A 533 -35.27 4.91 20.98
C SER A 533 -36.20 5.55 22.03
N GLU A 534 -35.85 5.46 23.31
CA GLU A 534 -36.61 6.09 24.39
C GLU A 534 -36.56 7.62 24.30
N VAL A 535 -35.40 8.20 23.99
CA VAL A 535 -35.25 9.64 23.74
C VAL A 535 -36.12 10.08 22.55
N ALA A 536 -36.03 9.37 21.42
CA ALA A 536 -36.83 9.67 20.24
C ALA A 536 -38.34 9.57 20.53
N GLY A 537 -38.75 8.60 21.35
CA GLY A 537 -40.14 8.43 21.78
C GLY A 537 -40.66 9.53 22.70
N ARG A 538 -39.78 10.22 23.46
CA ARG A 538 -40.15 11.37 24.31
C ARG A 538 -40.20 12.71 23.56
N ILE A 539 -39.57 12.78 22.39
CA ILE A 539 -39.57 13.97 21.52
C ILE A 539 -40.84 14.02 20.65
N ARG A 540 -41.43 12.86 20.34
CA ARG A 540 -42.73 12.73 19.67
C ARG A 540 -43.87 12.97 20.66
#